data_AF-A0A6P9B493-F1
#
_entry.id   AF-A0A6P9B493-F1
#
_cell.length_a   1.000
_cell.length_b   1.000
_cell.length_c   1.000
_cell.angle_alpha   90.00
_cell.angle_beta   90.00
_cell.angle_gamma   90.00
#
_symmetry.space_group_name_H-M   'P 1'
#
loop_
_entity.id
_entity.type
_entity.pdbx_description
1 polymer ?
#
loop_
_entity_poly.entity_id
_entity_poly.type
_entity_poly.pdbx_seq_one_letter_code
_entity_poly.pdbx_strand_id
1 'polypeptide(L)'
;MQTQNALGALFLVFLGMVEVRARQPCSPKYLRATAMVCVCNATYCDTVDPVSLPDVGSFVKYTTSRDGQRLERSEGKTAAKSGASGGIFYTYDPSVRHQYVKGFGGSLTDSAAINILHLSYAAQNQLLCSYFSEEGIEYNLLRWPIGCSDFSTRPYTYDDRCVNDFELKCFELAPEDTKLRIPLLHRIMALTGRPLSLVSSPWTSPAWLRVNNKVYGKSRIKGEPGDRYHKAWARYFIRFFEEYAKYNITFWAFSSQNEPITALFISREDFPCNYFSPQHQRDFIIQDLGPALAASPHADVRLMILDDGRCHLPNWADQVIGNSTAAAFVSGIGIHWYFDSVTPAGLTLDVTHHLYPDFFLLYTEACNGYLDWDVKVILGSWERGTYYSSNILTVRGPPCYDQKFVALRR
;
A
#
# COMPACT_ATOMS: atom_id res chain seq x y z
N MET A 1 17.94 -34.53 -60.68
CA MET A 1 18.40 -33.47 -59.76
C MET A 1 17.18 -32.77 -59.19
N GLN A 2 17.17 -32.61 -57.86
CA GLN A 2 16.27 -31.80 -57.03
C GLN A 2 14.84 -32.28 -56.79
N THR A 3 14.76 -33.08 -55.73
CA THR A 3 13.67 -33.28 -54.77
C THR A 3 13.06 -31.95 -54.26
N GLN A 4 11.73 -31.83 -54.27
CA GLN A 4 11.00 -30.92 -53.38
C GLN A 4 10.15 -31.76 -52.42
N ASN A 5 10.65 -31.88 -51.18
CA ASN A 5 9.92 -32.41 -50.04
C ASN A 5 8.96 -31.32 -49.54
N ALA A 6 7.66 -31.54 -49.68
CA ALA A 6 6.65 -30.78 -48.94
C ALA A 6 6.46 -31.45 -47.57
N LEU A 7 7.20 -31.00 -46.55
CA LEU A 7 6.85 -31.30 -45.17
C LEU A 7 5.73 -30.35 -44.74
N GLY A 8 4.54 -30.91 -44.52
CA GLY A 8 3.45 -30.23 -43.84
C GLY A 8 3.84 -29.95 -42.39
N ALA A 9 3.86 -28.68 -42.00
CA ALA A 9 3.99 -28.27 -40.62
C ALA A 9 2.67 -28.55 -39.88
N LEU A 10 2.68 -29.59 -39.04
CA LEU A 10 1.59 -29.87 -38.10
C LEU A 10 1.67 -28.84 -36.97
N PHE A 11 0.87 -27.77 -37.05
CA PHE A 11 0.67 -26.85 -35.93
C PHE A 11 -0.16 -27.57 -34.87
N LEU A 12 0.52 -28.15 -33.86
CA LEU A 12 -0.11 -28.58 -32.62
C LEU A 12 -0.48 -27.34 -31.82
N VAL A 13 -1.74 -26.91 -31.96
CA VAL A 13 -2.37 -25.97 -31.03
C VAL A 13 -2.53 -26.72 -29.71
N PHE A 14 -1.62 -26.53 -28.78
CA PHE A 14 -1.87 -26.82 -27.37
C PHE A 14 -2.95 -25.82 -26.90
N LEU A 15 -4.22 -26.20 -27.07
CA LEU A 15 -5.26 -25.67 -26.20
C LEU A 15 -4.90 -26.12 -24.80
N GLY A 16 -4.31 -25.22 -24.02
CA GLY A 16 -4.16 -25.40 -22.59
C GLY A 16 -5.56 -25.63 -22.02
N MET A 17 -5.84 -26.87 -21.62
CA MET A 17 -6.94 -27.14 -20.72
C MET A 17 -6.66 -26.34 -19.46
N VAL A 18 -7.45 -25.29 -19.21
CA VAL A 18 -7.54 -24.70 -17.88
C VAL A 18 -8.16 -25.81 -17.03
N GLU A 19 -7.31 -26.61 -16.38
CA GLU A 19 -7.76 -27.47 -15.30
C GLU A 19 -8.37 -26.54 -14.25
N VAL A 20 -9.71 -26.54 -14.17
CA VAL A 20 -10.43 -25.92 -13.06
C VAL A 20 -10.06 -26.74 -11.83
N ARG A 21 -9.00 -26.33 -11.12
CA ARG A 21 -8.60 -26.97 -9.88
C ARG A 21 -9.72 -26.74 -8.88
N ALA A 22 -10.26 -27.85 -8.37
CA ALA A 22 -11.21 -27.81 -7.28
C ALA A 22 -10.59 -27.06 -6.08
N ARG A 23 -11.40 -26.25 -5.39
CA ARG A 23 -11.03 -25.50 -4.20
C ARG A 23 -10.19 -26.33 -3.23
N GLN A 24 -9.05 -25.79 -2.82
CA GLN A 24 -8.28 -26.36 -1.72
C GLN A 24 -8.75 -25.69 -0.42
N PRO A 25 -9.38 -26.43 0.51
CA PRO A 25 -9.84 -25.84 1.77
C PRO A 25 -8.66 -25.45 2.66
N CYS A 26 -8.90 -24.59 3.65
CA CYS A 26 -7.95 -24.35 4.73
C CYS A 26 -7.52 -25.68 5.38
N SER A 27 -6.21 -25.89 5.56
CA SER A 27 -5.68 -26.94 6.45
C SER A 27 -5.49 -26.35 7.85
N PRO A 28 -6.46 -26.50 8.76
CA PRO A 28 -6.47 -25.74 10.01
C PRO A 28 -5.44 -26.27 10.99
N LYS A 29 -4.69 -25.35 11.62
CA LYS A 29 -3.92 -25.62 12.84
C LYS A 29 -4.44 -24.74 13.96
N TYR A 30 -5.06 -25.39 14.95
CA TYR A 30 -5.51 -24.75 16.18
C TYR A 30 -4.35 -24.66 17.16
N LEU A 31 -3.98 -23.44 17.53
CA LEU A 31 -2.97 -23.17 18.57
C LEU A 31 -3.63 -23.01 19.95
N ARG A 32 -4.90 -22.61 19.96
CA ARG A 32 -5.83 -22.54 21.10
C ARG A 32 -7.25 -22.72 20.57
N ALA A 33 -8.24 -22.83 21.46
CA ALA A 33 -9.65 -23.08 21.11
C ALA A 33 -10.21 -22.16 20.00
N THR A 34 -9.81 -20.88 19.96
CA THR A 34 -10.27 -19.89 18.99
C THR A 34 -9.15 -19.32 18.11
N ALA A 35 -7.94 -19.87 18.20
CA ALA A 35 -6.76 -19.37 17.50
C ALA A 35 -6.34 -20.36 16.39
N MET A 36 -6.83 -20.12 15.18
CA MET A 36 -6.62 -21.01 14.03
C MET A 36 -5.94 -20.29 12.86
N VAL A 37 -4.93 -20.93 12.30
CA VAL A 37 -4.28 -20.54 11.04
C VAL A 37 -4.47 -21.62 9.98
N CYS A 38 -4.47 -21.22 8.70
CA CYS A 38 -4.38 -22.15 7.58
C CYS A 38 -2.91 -22.43 7.28
N VAL A 39 -2.53 -23.71 7.28
CA VAL A 39 -1.15 -24.13 7.08
C VAL A 39 -0.90 -24.40 5.60
N CYS A 40 0.08 -23.69 5.05
CA CYS A 40 0.59 -23.92 3.70
C CYS A 40 2.02 -24.47 3.74
N ASN A 41 2.40 -25.21 2.71
CA ASN A 41 3.76 -25.71 2.49
C ASN A 41 4.07 -25.77 0.99
N ALA A 42 5.13 -26.49 0.61
CA ALA A 42 5.57 -26.60 -0.79
C ALA A 42 4.55 -27.28 -1.72
N THR A 43 3.68 -28.14 -1.18
CA THR A 43 2.79 -29.01 -1.96
C THR A 43 1.31 -28.71 -1.74
N TYR A 44 0.98 -27.82 -0.80
CA TYR A 44 -0.39 -27.54 -0.40
C TYR A 44 -0.54 -26.10 0.11
N CYS A 45 -1.59 -25.40 -0.34
CA CYS A 45 -2.06 -24.17 0.27
C CYS A 45 -3.55 -23.98 -0.08
N ASP A 46 -4.33 -23.37 0.81
CA ASP A 46 -5.73 -23.11 0.52
C ASP A 46 -5.92 -22.09 -0.60
N THR A 47 -6.97 -22.29 -1.39
CA THR A 47 -7.34 -21.43 -2.52
C THR A 47 -8.75 -20.87 -2.33
N VAL A 48 -9.00 -19.74 -2.99
CA VAL A 48 -10.29 -19.06 -3.02
C VAL A 48 -10.97 -19.37 -4.35
N ASP A 49 -12.26 -19.67 -4.30
CA ASP A 49 -13.05 -19.85 -5.53
C ASP A 49 -13.13 -18.53 -6.31
N PRO A 50 -12.88 -18.54 -7.63
CA PRO A 50 -13.00 -17.35 -8.47
C PRO A 50 -14.35 -16.67 -8.28
N VAL A 51 -14.34 -15.34 -8.24
CA VAL A 51 -15.57 -14.55 -8.12
C VAL A 51 -16.30 -14.57 -9.47
N SER A 52 -17.35 -15.39 -9.56
CA SER A 52 -18.25 -15.45 -10.71
C SER A 52 -19.54 -14.70 -10.44
N LEU A 53 -20.06 -13.98 -11.44
CA LEU A 53 -21.41 -13.40 -11.36
C LEU A 53 -22.46 -14.51 -11.28
N PRO A 54 -23.35 -14.51 -10.27
CA PRO A 54 -24.42 -15.49 -10.18
C PRO A 54 -25.57 -15.14 -11.15
N ASP A 55 -26.44 -16.12 -11.41
CA ASP A 55 -27.67 -15.90 -12.19
C ASP A 55 -28.53 -14.79 -11.59
N VAL A 56 -29.21 -14.05 -12.47
CA VAL A 56 -30.17 -12.98 -12.08
C VAL A 56 -31.16 -13.52 -11.05
N GLY A 57 -31.35 -12.77 -9.96
CA GLY A 57 -32.19 -13.18 -8.83
C GLY A 57 -31.46 -14.05 -7.78
N SER A 58 -30.13 -14.11 -7.84
CA SER A 58 -29.30 -14.89 -6.91
C SER A 58 -28.12 -14.07 -6.39
N PHE A 59 -27.50 -14.54 -5.30
CA PHE A 59 -26.31 -13.93 -4.73
C PHE A 59 -25.28 -14.99 -4.31
N VAL A 60 -24.01 -14.62 -4.32
CA VAL A 60 -22.90 -15.39 -3.75
C VAL A 60 -22.52 -14.75 -2.41
N LYS A 61 -22.24 -15.58 -1.40
CA LYS A 61 -21.80 -15.17 -0.07
C LYS A 61 -20.53 -15.93 0.29
N TYR A 62 -19.50 -15.19 0.69
CA TYR A 62 -18.28 -15.74 1.26
C TYR A 62 -18.27 -15.50 2.76
N THR A 63 -18.09 -16.57 3.55
CA THR A 63 -18.11 -16.50 5.01
C THR A 63 -16.75 -16.84 5.60
N THR A 64 -16.27 -15.99 6.50
CA THR A 64 -15.12 -16.26 7.36
C THR A 64 -15.59 -16.12 8.82
N SER A 65 -15.23 -17.06 9.69
CA SER A 65 -15.71 -17.09 11.08
C SER A 65 -14.61 -17.44 12.07
N ARG A 66 -14.80 -17.04 13.34
CA ARG A 66 -13.93 -17.41 14.46
C ARG A 66 -13.85 -18.93 14.62
N ASP A 67 -14.94 -19.62 14.33
CA ASP A 67 -15.07 -21.09 14.44
C ASP A 67 -14.39 -21.85 13.30
N GLY A 68 -13.85 -21.13 12.30
CA GLY A 68 -12.87 -21.68 11.38
C GLY A 68 -13.26 -21.66 9.91
N GLN A 69 -14.40 -21.07 9.54
CA GLN A 69 -14.71 -20.82 8.13
C GLN A 69 -13.69 -19.83 7.55
N ARG A 70 -13.26 -20.07 6.31
CA ARG A 70 -12.24 -19.28 5.60
C ARG A 70 -12.68 -19.07 4.16
N LEU A 71 -13.24 -17.90 3.88
CA LEU A 71 -13.84 -17.52 2.59
C LEU A 71 -14.72 -18.65 2.02
N GLU A 72 -15.56 -19.23 2.87
CA GLU A 72 -16.43 -20.32 2.47
C GLU A 72 -17.58 -19.79 1.60
N ARG A 73 -17.57 -20.22 0.34
CA ARG A 73 -18.56 -19.83 -0.66
C ARG A 73 -19.89 -20.55 -0.44
N SER A 74 -20.98 -19.80 -0.52
CA SER A 74 -22.36 -20.27 -0.50
C SER A 74 -23.21 -19.40 -1.43
N GLU A 75 -24.37 -19.89 -1.84
CA GLU A 75 -25.29 -19.17 -2.73
C GLU A 75 -26.69 -19.05 -2.12
N GLY A 76 -27.45 -18.05 -2.55
CA GLY A 76 -28.84 -17.89 -2.18
C GLY A 76 -29.65 -17.17 -3.26
N LYS A 77 -30.97 -17.09 -3.06
CA LYS A 77 -31.90 -16.40 -3.96
C LYS A 77 -32.35 -15.08 -3.35
N THR A 78 -32.45 -14.03 -4.16
CA THR A 78 -33.01 -12.75 -3.75
C THR A 78 -34.54 -12.84 -3.77
N ALA A 79 -35.20 -12.51 -2.66
CA ALA A 79 -36.66 -12.49 -2.59
C ALA A 79 -37.20 -11.15 -3.14
N ALA A 80 -38.31 -11.20 -3.88
CA ALA A 80 -38.96 -10.00 -4.43
C ALA A 80 -39.65 -9.13 -3.35
N LYS A 81 -39.94 -9.69 -2.17
CA LYS A 81 -40.49 -8.99 -1.00
C LYS A 81 -39.95 -9.63 0.28
N SER A 82 -39.42 -8.82 1.20
CA SER A 82 -39.08 -9.30 2.54
C SER A 82 -40.35 -9.43 3.38
N GLY A 83 -40.87 -10.64 3.54
CA GLY A 83 -41.97 -10.93 4.47
C GLY A 83 -41.56 -10.98 5.96
N ALA A 84 -40.33 -10.59 6.29
CA ALA A 84 -39.79 -10.68 7.63
C ALA A 84 -40.17 -9.45 8.46
N SER A 85 -41.16 -9.57 9.35
CA SER A 85 -41.39 -8.59 10.40
C SER A 85 -40.37 -8.78 11.53
N GLY A 86 -39.52 -7.78 11.81
CA GLY A 86 -38.67 -7.74 13.01
C GLY A 86 -37.15 -7.92 12.84
N GLY A 87 -36.59 -7.69 11.65
CA GLY A 87 -35.13 -7.78 11.39
C GLY A 87 -34.44 -6.43 11.12
N ILE A 88 -33.10 -6.46 11.01
CA ILE A 88 -32.29 -5.33 10.52
C ILE A 88 -32.32 -5.33 9.00
N PHE A 89 -32.63 -4.18 8.40
CA PHE A 89 -32.67 -3.99 6.95
C PHE A 89 -31.58 -3.03 6.50
N TYR A 90 -30.74 -3.49 5.57
CA TYR A 90 -29.79 -2.65 4.85
C TYR A 90 -30.36 -2.35 3.46
N THR A 91 -30.48 -1.06 3.12
CA THR A 91 -30.96 -0.62 1.80
C THR A 91 -29.78 -0.07 1.00
N TYR A 92 -29.66 -0.50 -0.25
CA TYR A 92 -28.66 -0.02 -1.19
C TYR A 92 -29.33 0.89 -2.23
N ASP A 93 -28.85 2.13 -2.34
CA ASP A 93 -29.28 3.08 -3.37
C ASP A 93 -28.15 3.25 -4.42
N PRO A 94 -28.32 2.72 -5.64
CA PRO A 94 -27.29 2.83 -6.69
C PRO A 94 -27.14 4.25 -7.26
N SER A 95 -28.03 5.19 -6.93
CA SER A 95 -27.93 6.58 -7.36
C SER A 95 -26.94 7.40 -6.51
N VAL A 96 -26.69 6.98 -5.27
CA VAL A 96 -25.70 7.61 -4.38
C VAL A 96 -24.33 7.00 -4.64
N ARG A 97 -23.42 7.82 -5.17
CA ARG A 97 -22.06 7.42 -5.52
C ARG A 97 -21.05 8.10 -4.61
N HIS A 98 -19.95 7.39 -4.33
CA HIS A 98 -18.84 7.88 -3.52
C HIS A 98 -17.51 7.69 -4.27
N GLN A 99 -16.42 7.43 -3.55
CA GLN A 99 -15.09 7.25 -4.11
C GLN A 99 -14.98 6.01 -5.01
N TYR A 100 -14.08 6.07 -5.98
CA TYR A 100 -13.55 4.88 -6.63
C TYR A 100 -12.53 4.20 -5.71
N VAL A 101 -12.55 2.86 -5.67
CA VAL A 101 -11.57 2.07 -4.91
C VAL A 101 -10.36 1.82 -5.79
N LYS A 102 -9.19 2.33 -5.39
CA LYS A 102 -7.94 2.12 -6.13
C LYS A 102 -7.48 0.66 -6.06
N GLY A 103 -7.53 0.06 -4.88
CA GLY A 103 -7.05 -1.29 -4.67
C GLY A 103 -6.75 -1.62 -3.22
N PHE A 104 -6.29 -2.84 -3.01
CA PHE A 104 -5.84 -3.36 -1.72
C PHE A 104 -4.51 -4.07 -1.89
N GLY A 105 -3.69 -4.04 -0.85
CA GLY A 105 -2.56 -4.95 -0.77
C GLY A 105 -1.68 -4.76 0.45
N GLY A 106 -0.36 -4.86 0.24
CA GLY A 106 0.64 -4.86 1.31
C GLY A 106 1.93 -4.14 0.93
N SER A 107 2.97 -4.28 1.76
CA SER A 107 4.29 -3.68 1.51
C SER A 107 5.31 -4.77 1.23
N LEU A 108 6.10 -4.63 0.16
CA LEU A 108 7.25 -5.49 -0.11
C LEU A 108 8.51 -4.87 0.51
N THR A 109 8.62 -4.99 1.83
CA THR A 109 9.81 -4.60 2.59
C THR A 109 10.96 -5.59 2.40
N ASP A 110 12.17 -5.20 2.81
CA ASP A 110 13.32 -6.12 2.80
C ASP A 110 13.03 -7.36 3.66
N SER A 111 12.46 -7.19 4.85
CA SER A 111 12.05 -8.31 5.70
C SER A 111 11.02 -9.22 5.03
N ALA A 112 10.01 -8.67 4.35
CA ALA A 112 9.04 -9.49 3.63
C ALA A 112 9.71 -10.30 2.53
N ALA A 113 10.57 -9.67 1.73
CA ALA A 113 11.32 -10.32 0.66
C ALA A 113 12.24 -11.43 1.20
N ILE A 114 13.00 -11.17 2.27
CA ILE A 114 13.88 -12.15 2.91
C ILE A 114 13.08 -13.36 3.41
N ASN A 115 11.96 -13.15 4.10
CA ASN A 115 11.15 -14.24 4.63
C ASN A 115 10.53 -15.09 3.53
N ILE A 116 10.04 -14.46 2.45
CA ILE A 116 9.52 -15.19 1.28
C ILE A 116 10.65 -16.03 0.69
N LEU A 117 11.80 -15.43 0.39
CA LEU A 117 12.92 -16.12 -0.26
C LEU A 117 13.57 -17.21 0.59
N HIS A 118 13.33 -17.23 1.90
CA HIS A 118 13.78 -18.30 2.79
C HIS A 118 12.94 -19.60 2.65
N LEU A 119 11.75 -19.53 2.06
CA LEU A 119 10.94 -20.70 1.75
C LEU A 119 11.52 -21.47 0.54
N SER A 120 11.13 -22.74 0.36
CA SER A 120 11.41 -23.44 -0.90
C SER A 120 10.66 -22.78 -2.06
N TYR A 121 11.19 -22.86 -3.28
CA TYR A 121 10.59 -22.19 -4.45
C TYR A 121 9.09 -22.52 -4.65
N ALA A 122 8.69 -23.77 -4.43
CA ALA A 122 7.30 -24.17 -4.52
C ALA A 122 6.42 -23.50 -3.44
N ALA A 123 6.89 -23.42 -2.19
CA ALA A 123 6.17 -22.73 -1.12
C ALA A 123 6.15 -21.20 -1.31
N GLN A 124 7.20 -20.63 -1.92
CA GLN A 124 7.19 -19.23 -2.35
C GLN A 124 6.05 -18.98 -3.35
N ASN A 125 5.90 -19.86 -4.35
CA ASN A 125 4.83 -19.73 -5.34
C ASN A 125 3.45 -19.82 -4.69
N GLN A 126 3.24 -20.77 -3.77
CA GLN A 126 1.98 -20.87 -3.02
C GLN A 126 1.66 -19.55 -2.31
N LEU A 127 2.62 -19.00 -1.56
CA LEU A 127 2.44 -17.73 -0.84
C LEU A 127 2.15 -16.55 -1.78
N LEU A 128 2.88 -16.43 -2.89
CA LEU A 128 2.65 -15.36 -3.87
C LEU A 128 1.28 -15.51 -4.56
N CYS A 129 0.87 -16.74 -4.91
CA CYS A 129 -0.46 -17.01 -5.46
C CYS A 129 -1.56 -16.61 -4.46
N SER A 130 -1.43 -16.98 -3.18
CA SER A 130 -2.43 -16.62 -2.15
C SER A 130 -2.73 -15.11 -2.11
N TYR A 131 -1.72 -14.27 -2.35
CA TYR A 131 -1.91 -12.82 -2.39
C TYR A 131 -2.33 -12.28 -3.76
N PHE A 132 -1.72 -12.74 -4.85
CA PHE A 132 -1.75 -12.01 -6.12
C PHE A 132 -2.48 -12.70 -7.27
N SER A 133 -2.73 -14.00 -7.20
CA SER A 133 -3.41 -14.73 -8.28
C SER A 133 -4.93 -14.73 -8.13
N GLU A 134 -5.63 -15.14 -9.20
CA GLU A 134 -7.09 -15.32 -9.23
C GLU A 134 -7.60 -16.42 -8.28
N GLU A 135 -6.72 -17.36 -7.90
CA GLU A 135 -7.00 -18.40 -6.89
C GLU A 135 -6.72 -17.92 -5.45
N GLY A 136 -6.28 -16.66 -5.29
CA GLY A 136 -5.98 -16.01 -4.02
C GLY A 136 -6.91 -14.83 -3.73
N ILE A 137 -6.37 -13.78 -3.12
CA ILE A 137 -7.13 -12.56 -2.76
C ILE A 137 -6.85 -11.37 -3.72
N GLU A 138 -6.18 -11.62 -4.84
CA GLU A 138 -6.00 -10.68 -5.96
C GLU A 138 -5.52 -9.26 -5.57
N TYR A 139 -4.52 -9.15 -4.70
CA TYR A 139 -3.86 -7.88 -4.39
C TYR A 139 -3.41 -7.16 -5.66
N ASN A 140 -3.73 -5.87 -5.75
CA ASN A 140 -3.42 -5.02 -6.90
C ASN A 140 -2.76 -3.69 -6.50
N LEU A 141 -2.39 -3.54 -5.23
CA LEU A 141 -1.63 -2.41 -4.71
C LEU A 141 -0.43 -2.92 -3.92
N LEU A 142 0.77 -2.40 -4.17
CA LEU A 142 1.96 -2.80 -3.44
C LEU A 142 2.76 -1.57 -3.01
N ARG A 143 3.02 -1.44 -1.71
CA ARG A 143 3.88 -0.39 -1.16
C ARG A 143 5.35 -0.79 -1.23
N TRP A 144 6.20 0.18 -1.51
CA TRP A 144 7.62 -0.02 -1.82
C TRP A 144 8.53 0.96 -1.06
N PRO A 145 9.38 0.50 -0.14
CA PRO A 145 10.39 1.34 0.47
C PRO A 145 11.44 1.86 -0.51
N ILE A 146 11.67 3.17 -0.52
CA ILE A 146 12.80 3.80 -1.21
C ILE A 146 13.98 3.80 -0.24
N GLY A 147 14.97 2.94 -0.47
CA GLY A 147 16.04 2.64 0.48
C GLY A 147 15.59 1.74 1.62
N CYS A 148 16.26 1.85 2.78
CA CYS A 148 15.90 1.05 3.95
C CYS A 148 14.61 1.52 4.63
N SER A 149 14.02 0.64 5.42
CA SER A 149 12.97 0.92 6.42
C SER A 149 13.39 0.37 7.78
N ASP A 150 12.55 0.51 8.80
CA ASP A 150 12.69 -0.22 10.06
C ASP A 150 12.56 -1.75 9.91
N PHE A 151 11.93 -2.20 8.81
CA PHE A 151 11.89 -3.60 8.35
C PHE A 151 13.06 -3.97 7.42
N SER A 152 14.20 -3.31 7.55
CA SER A 152 15.46 -3.67 6.89
C SER A 152 16.49 -4.21 7.90
N THR A 153 17.39 -5.09 7.45
CA THR A 153 18.41 -5.72 8.33
C THR A 153 19.61 -4.81 8.60
N ARG A 154 19.73 -3.69 7.87
CA ARG A 154 20.77 -2.68 8.03
C ARG A 154 20.26 -1.31 7.55
N PRO A 155 20.82 -0.20 8.04
CA PRO A 155 20.55 1.12 7.46
C PRO A 155 21.25 1.24 6.10
N TYR A 156 20.54 1.77 5.10
CA TYR A 156 21.12 2.15 3.81
C TYR A 156 20.21 3.11 3.03
N THR A 157 20.83 3.85 2.12
CA THR A 157 20.21 4.60 1.04
C THR A 157 20.86 4.20 -0.28
N TYR A 158 20.43 4.80 -1.38
CA TYR A 158 21.03 4.58 -2.69
C TYR A 158 22.25 5.45 -2.94
N ASP A 159 22.56 6.43 -2.07
CA ASP A 159 23.69 7.34 -2.28
C ASP A 159 24.56 7.49 -1.01
N ASP A 160 24.96 6.35 -0.45
CA ASP A 160 25.79 6.31 0.76
C ASP A 160 27.30 6.28 0.48
N ARG A 161 27.71 6.00 -0.77
CA ARG A 161 29.14 5.82 -1.11
C ARG A 161 29.91 7.13 -1.25
N CYS A 162 29.22 8.22 -1.54
CA CYS A 162 29.82 9.52 -1.80
C CYS A 162 29.19 10.56 -0.88
N VAL A 163 30.04 11.45 -0.35
CA VAL A 163 29.61 12.53 0.53
C VAL A 163 29.43 13.79 -0.30
N ASN A 164 28.32 14.52 -0.09
CA ASN A 164 27.98 15.74 -0.82
C ASN A 164 27.83 15.49 -2.33
N ASP A 165 27.30 14.34 -2.72
CA ASP A 165 27.05 14.00 -4.12
C ASP A 165 25.75 14.63 -4.64
N PHE A 166 25.75 15.96 -4.75
CA PHE A 166 24.57 16.72 -5.18
C PHE A 166 24.07 16.35 -6.58
N GLU A 167 24.91 15.72 -7.40
CA GLU A 167 24.61 15.28 -8.76
C GLU A 167 24.30 13.77 -8.85
N LEU A 168 24.28 13.06 -7.72
CA LEU A 168 23.91 11.64 -7.60
C LEU A 168 24.71 10.71 -8.53
N LYS A 169 26.00 11.00 -8.70
CA LYS A 169 26.92 10.19 -9.52
C LYS A 169 27.16 8.79 -8.93
N CYS A 170 27.03 8.65 -7.62
CA CYS A 170 27.27 7.43 -6.88
C CYS A 170 25.99 6.66 -6.53
N PHE A 171 24.83 7.19 -6.95
CA PHE A 171 23.53 6.56 -6.79
C PHE A 171 23.54 5.14 -7.36
N GLU A 172 23.19 4.16 -6.54
CA GLU A 172 23.08 2.75 -6.93
C GLU A 172 22.01 2.06 -6.12
N LEU A 173 21.18 1.26 -6.79
CA LEU A 173 20.22 0.39 -6.11
C LEU A 173 20.96 -0.64 -5.25
N ALA A 174 20.45 -0.87 -4.04
CA ALA A 174 21.10 -1.77 -3.11
C ALA A 174 20.92 -3.25 -3.53
N PRO A 175 21.73 -4.17 -2.98
CA PRO A 175 21.53 -5.61 -3.18
C PRO A 175 20.12 -6.07 -2.76
N GLU A 176 19.52 -5.45 -1.76
CA GLU A 176 18.15 -5.71 -1.30
C GLU A 176 17.11 -5.48 -2.42
N ASP A 177 17.29 -4.43 -3.23
CA ASP A 177 16.49 -4.15 -4.41
C ASP A 177 16.75 -5.18 -5.51
N THR A 178 18.01 -5.27 -5.94
CA THR A 178 18.39 -5.98 -7.18
C THR A 178 18.38 -7.50 -7.04
N LYS A 179 18.59 -8.04 -5.84
CA LYS A 179 18.67 -9.48 -5.59
C LYS A 179 17.42 -10.05 -4.93
N LEU A 180 16.64 -9.23 -4.22
CA LEU A 180 15.47 -9.69 -3.47
C LEU A 180 14.17 -9.13 -4.04
N ARG A 181 13.97 -7.81 -3.94
CA ARG A 181 12.67 -7.19 -4.18
C ARG A 181 12.28 -7.14 -5.65
N ILE A 182 13.18 -6.72 -6.55
CA ILE A 182 12.92 -6.64 -8.00
C ILE A 182 12.60 -8.03 -8.59
N PRO A 183 13.39 -9.09 -8.34
CA PRO A 183 13.06 -10.44 -8.82
C PRO A 183 11.72 -10.96 -8.30
N LEU A 184 11.38 -10.69 -7.02
CA LEU A 184 10.08 -11.05 -6.46
C LEU A 184 8.94 -10.28 -7.12
N LEU A 185 9.11 -8.98 -7.36
CA LEU A 185 8.10 -8.17 -8.02
C LEU A 185 7.78 -8.68 -9.42
N HIS A 186 8.77 -9.07 -10.22
CA HIS A 186 8.51 -9.65 -11.53
C HIS A 186 7.71 -10.95 -11.46
N ARG A 187 7.95 -11.79 -10.45
CA ARG A 187 7.13 -12.98 -10.20
C ARG A 187 5.70 -12.61 -9.83
N ILE A 188 5.52 -11.59 -8.98
CA ILE A 188 4.19 -11.07 -8.61
C ILE A 188 3.45 -10.56 -9.85
N MET A 189 4.10 -9.75 -10.69
CA MET A 189 3.52 -9.21 -11.92
C MET A 189 3.11 -10.30 -12.92
N ALA A 190 3.80 -11.44 -12.93
CA ALA A 190 3.45 -12.58 -13.77
C ALA A 190 2.26 -13.40 -13.24
N LEU A 191 1.91 -13.27 -11.96
CA LEU A 191 0.81 -14.00 -11.31
C LEU A 191 -0.51 -13.23 -11.31
N THR A 192 -0.45 -11.91 -11.42
CA THR A 192 -1.65 -11.07 -11.29
C THR A 192 -2.42 -10.97 -12.61
N GLY A 193 -3.73 -11.20 -12.55
CA GLY A 193 -4.65 -10.92 -13.66
C GLY A 193 -5.08 -9.44 -13.74
N ARG A 194 -4.73 -8.63 -12.71
CA ARG A 194 -5.14 -7.23 -12.59
C ARG A 194 -3.93 -6.30 -12.70
N PRO A 195 -4.11 -5.06 -13.20
CA PRO A 195 -3.02 -4.08 -13.19
C PRO A 195 -2.52 -3.80 -11.76
N LEU A 196 -1.26 -4.15 -11.48
CA LEU A 196 -0.61 -3.88 -10.21
C LEU A 196 -0.14 -2.42 -10.13
N SER A 197 -0.56 -1.71 -9.10
CA SER A 197 -0.12 -0.34 -8.83
C SER A 197 0.92 -0.31 -7.72
N LEU A 198 2.07 0.34 -7.96
CA LEU A 198 3.12 0.50 -6.96
C LEU A 198 3.06 1.89 -6.31
N VAL A 199 3.22 1.91 -4.98
CA VAL A 199 3.26 3.13 -4.16
C VAL A 199 4.59 3.19 -3.42
N SER A 200 5.45 4.16 -3.71
CA SER A 200 6.76 4.23 -3.06
C SER A 200 6.84 5.29 -1.97
N SER A 201 7.63 5.06 -0.93
CA SER A 201 7.86 6.04 0.14
C SER A 201 9.29 5.91 0.69
N PRO A 202 10.03 7.02 0.90
CA PRO A 202 11.32 6.96 1.58
C PRO A 202 11.15 7.09 3.10
N TRP A 203 11.93 6.31 3.85
CA TRP A 203 12.04 6.50 5.30
C TRP A 203 13.10 7.53 5.64
N THR A 204 14.24 7.54 4.95
CA THR A 204 15.36 8.45 5.24
C THR A 204 16.03 8.92 3.96
N SER A 205 16.70 10.07 4.05
CA SER A 205 17.62 10.56 3.02
C SER A 205 19.06 10.08 3.30
N PRO A 206 19.97 10.11 2.30
CA PRO A 206 21.39 9.87 2.49
C PRO A 206 21.98 10.62 3.69
N ALA A 207 22.87 9.98 4.43
CA ALA A 207 23.44 10.56 5.66
C ALA A 207 24.01 11.97 5.44
N TRP A 208 24.68 12.21 4.31
CA TRP A 208 25.30 13.51 4.01
C TRP A 208 24.28 14.64 3.77
N LEU A 209 23.02 14.33 3.44
CA LEU A 209 21.93 15.31 3.35
C LEU A 209 21.34 15.68 4.72
N ARG A 210 21.59 14.88 5.76
CA ARG A 210 20.92 14.99 7.07
C ARG A 210 21.77 15.73 8.08
N VAL A 211 21.13 16.50 8.96
CA VAL A 211 21.82 17.32 9.98
C VAL A 211 22.68 16.46 10.91
N ASN A 212 22.21 15.26 11.27
CA ASN A 212 22.93 14.34 12.16
C ASN A 212 24.03 13.51 11.45
N ASN A 213 24.18 13.64 10.13
CA ASN A 213 25.11 12.86 9.31
C ASN A 213 24.98 11.33 9.46
N LYS A 214 23.76 10.82 9.71
CA LYS A 214 23.47 9.38 9.84
C LYS A 214 22.26 9.01 9.00
N VAL A 215 22.20 7.76 8.53
CA VAL A 215 21.04 7.20 7.82
C VAL A 215 19.86 6.92 8.77
N TYR A 216 20.10 6.87 10.08
CA TYR A 216 19.07 6.62 11.09
C TYR A 216 19.05 7.70 12.18
N GLY A 217 18.06 7.61 13.05
CA GLY A 217 17.87 8.50 14.20
C GLY A 217 17.22 9.82 13.79
N LYS A 218 16.69 10.56 14.77
CA LYS A 218 15.92 11.78 14.52
C LYS A 218 16.77 12.84 13.81
N SER A 219 16.33 13.25 12.62
CA SER A 219 16.96 14.34 11.89
C SER A 219 16.05 14.90 10.80
N ARG A 220 16.52 15.97 10.16
CA ARG A 220 15.92 16.58 8.98
C ARG A 220 16.99 16.79 7.92
N ILE A 221 16.56 17.11 6.70
CA ILE A 221 17.44 17.56 5.63
C ILE A 221 18.09 18.89 6.04
N LYS A 222 19.38 19.03 5.71
CA LYS A 222 20.16 20.26 5.92
C LYS A 222 19.58 21.42 5.10
N GLY A 223 19.74 22.62 5.64
CA GLY A 223 19.31 23.84 4.98
C GLY A 223 17.79 23.90 4.82
N GLU A 224 17.33 24.54 3.75
CA GLU A 224 15.92 24.90 3.54
C GLU A 224 15.49 24.66 2.08
N PRO A 225 14.18 24.45 1.80
CA PRO A 225 13.67 24.26 0.45
C PRO A 225 14.16 25.31 -0.55
N GLY A 226 14.47 24.86 -1.77
CA GLY A 226 15.08 25.66 -2.84
C GLY A 226 16.61 25.64 -2.87
N ASP A 227 17.26 25.12 -1.82
CA ASP A 227 18.71 25.00 -1.76
C ASP A 227 19.27 23.74 -2.44
N ARG A 228 20.60 23.57 -2.42
CA ARG A 228 21.25 22.42 -3.05
C ARG A 228 20.93 21.08 -2.38
N TYR A 229 20.61 21.06 -1.08
CA TYR A 229 20.33 19.83 -0.35
C TYR A 229 18.94 19.32 -0.72
N HIS A 230 17.94 20.21 -0.78
CA HIS A 230 16.58 19.85 -1.16
C HIS A 230 16.47 19.54 -2.65
N LYS A 231 17.21 20.25 -3.52
CA LYS A 231 17.31 19.90 -4.95
C LYS A 231 17.93 18.52 -5.17
N ALA A 232 18.98 18.17 -4.41
CA ALA A 232 19.56 16.83 -4.48
C ALA A 232 18.57 15.77 -3.97
N TRP A 233 17.81 16.06 -2.91
CA TRP A 233 16.76 15.15 -2.44
C TRP A 233 15.63 14.97 -3.45
N ALA A 234 15.17 16.03 -4.11
CA ALA A 234 14.19 15.92 -5.21
C ALA A 234 14.74 15.08 -6.38
N ARG A 235 16.00 15.32 -6.79
CA ARG A 235 16.68 14.48 -7.79
C ARG A 235 16.78 13.02 -7.39
N TYR A 236 16.90 12.72 -6.09
CA TYR A 236 16.99 11.35 -5.60
C TYR A 236 15.72 10.54 -5.91
N PHE A 237 14.52 11.16 -5.80
CA PHE A 237 13.27 10.53 -6.23
C PHE A 237 13.24 10.27 -7.74
N ILE A 238 13.66 11.26 -8.54
CA ILE A 238 13.67 11.11 -10.00
C ILE A 238 14.63 10.00 -10.40
N ARG A 239 15.83 9.98 -9.82
CA ARG A 239 16.82 8.94 -10.08
C ARG A 239 16.35 7.56 -9.64
N PHE A 240 15.61 7.46 -8.54
CA PHE A 240 14.95 6.21 -8.14
C PHE A 240 14.00 5.69 -9.22
N PHE A 241 13.13 6.54 -9.77
CA PHE A 241 12.22 6.13 -10.85
C PHE A 241 12.98 5.74 -12.14
N GLU A 242 14.03 6.49 -12.50
CA GLU A 242 14.88 6.19 -13.65
C GLU A 242 15.57 4.82 -13.51
N GLU A 243 16.15 4.52 -12.34
CA GLU A 243 16.84 3.26 -12.11
C GLU A 243 15.85 2.08 -12.10
N TYR A 244 14.66 2.23 -11.53
CA TYR A 244 13.63 1.18 -11.57
C TYR A 244 13.02 0.97 -12.96
N ALA A 245 12.91 2.04 -13.76
CA ALA A 245 12.45 1.94 -15.14
C ALA A 245 13.39 1.06 -16.01
N LYS A 246 14.69 0.99 -15.70
CA LYS A 246 15.64 0.08 -16.37
C LYS A 246 15.30 -1.40 -16.15
N TYR A 247 14.54 -1.71 -15.10
CA TYR A 247 14.00 -3.04 -14.82
C TYR A 247 12.55 -3.19 -15.28
N ASN A 248 12.03 -2.29 -16.12
CA ASN A 248 10.63 -2.26 -16.55
C ASN A 248 9.63 -2.15 -15.38
N ILE A 249 10.02 -1.42 -14.33
CA ILE A 249 9.16 -1.16 -13.17
C ILE A 249 8.77 0.31 -13.16
N THR A 250 7.48 0.57 -13.12
CA THR A 250 6.89 1.92 -13.04
C THR A 250 6.04 2.07 -11.79
N PHE A 251 6.05 3.26 -11.20
CA PHE A 251 5.27 3.57 -10.00
C PHE A 251 4.00 4.32 -10.36
N TRP A 252 2.91 4.02 -9.65
CA TRP A 252 1.66 4.77 -9.78
C TRP A 252 1.69 6.03 -8.92
N ALA A 253 2.19 5.92 -7.69
CA ALA A 253 2.24 7.02 -6.75
C ALA A 253 3.49 6.93 -5.87
N PHE A 254 3.81 8.04 -5.20
CA PHE A 254 4.80 8.08 -4.14
C PHE A 254 4.44 9.12 -3.09
N SER A 255 4.89 8.95 -1.85
CA SER A 255 4.81 10.00 -0.85
C SER A 255 6.14 10.75 -0.74
N SER A 256 6.05 12.02 -0.36
CA SER A 256 7.22 12.88 -0.16
C SER A 256 8.12 12.44 1.01
N GLN A 257 7.58 11.68 1.98
CA GLN A 257 8.29 11.16 3.15
C GLN A 257 7.37 10.21 3.93
N ASN A 258 7.87 9.05 4.38
CA ASN A 258 7.19 8.22 5.37
C ASN A 258 7.22 8.89 6.75
N GLU A 259 6.06 9.02 7.39
CA GLU A 259 5.91 9.47 8.78
C GLU A 259 6.72 10.74 9.15
N PRO A 260 6.55 11.85 8.40
CA PRO A 260 7.34 13.05 8.55
C PRO A 260 7.29 13.67 9.96
N ILE A 261 6.24 13.41 10.75
CA ILE A 261 6.12 13.94 12.11
C ILE A 261 6.18 12.85 13.18
N THR A 262 5.62 11.66 12.93
CA THR A 262 5.67 10.54 13.90
C THR A 262 7.11 10.13 14.21
N ALA A 263 8.03 10.32 13.26
CA ALA A 263 9.47 10.23 13.46
C ALA A 263 10.02 10.97 14.70
N LEU A 264 9.42 12.11 15.09
CA LEU A 264 9.87 12.86 16.27
C LEU A 264 9.52 12.19 17.59
N PHE A 265 8.49 11.34 17.62
CA PHE A 265 7.97 10.72 18.83
C PHE A 265 8.54 9.32 19.09
N ILE A 266 9.16 8.70 18.09
CA ILE A 266 9.79 7.38 18.22
C ILE A 266 11.01 7.46 19.15
N SER A 267 11.10 6.60 20.16
CA SER A 267 12.21 6.57 21.13
C SER A 267 13.45 5.84 20.61
N ARG A 268 13.30 5.04 19.55
CA ARG A 268 14.37 4.24 18.95
C ARG A 268 15.38 5.11 18.19
N GLU A 269 16.63 5.07 18.64
CA GLU A 269 17.72 5.82 18.01
C GLU A 269 18.07 5.32 16.61
N ASP A 270 17.76 4.07 16.29
CA ASP A 270 18.07 3.40 15.02
C ASP A 270 16.95 3.49 13.97
N PHE A 271 15.87 4.22 14.26
CA PHE A 271 14.74 4.35 13.33
C PHE A 271 15.08 5.27 12.13
N PRO A 272 14.93 4.80 10.87
CA PRO A 272 15.15 5.64 9.71
C PRO A 272 13.98 6.62 9.53
N CYS A 273 14.30 7.92 9.47
CA CYS A 273 13.29 8.97 9.35
C CYS A 273 13.86 10.25 8.71
N ASN A 274 13.04 11.09 8.10
CA ASN A 274 13.29 12.52 8.00
C ASN A 274 12.10 13.29 8.55
N TYR A 275 12.39 14.27 9.41
CA TYR A 275 11.37 15.20 9.87
C TYR A 275 11.02 16.23 8.79
N PHE A 276 9.72 16.45 8.61
CA PHE A 276 9.17 17.63 7.95
C PHE A 276 8.06 18.22 8.83
N SER A 277 8.01 19.55 8.93
CA SER A 277 6.75 20.22 9.28
C SER A 277 5.84 20.26 8.05
N PRO A 278 4.52 20.49 8.19
CA PRO A 278 3.66 20.64 7.01
C PRO A 278 4.10 21.82 6.12
N GLN A 279 4.58 22.92 6.70
CA GLN A 279 5.09 24.06 5.91
C GLN A 279 6.38 23.70 5.17
N HIS A 280 7.28 22.95 5.81
CA HIS A 280 8.49 22.46 5.16
C HIS A 280 8.14 21.51 4.01
N GLN A 281 7.22 20.57 4.21
CA GLN A 281 6.74 19.69 3.15
C GLN A 281 6.13 20.48 1.98
N ARG A 282 5.29 21.49 2.27
CA ARG A 282 4.73 22.40 1.26
C ARG A 282 5.84 23.09 0.46
N ASP A 283 6.79 23.72 1.15
CA ASP A 283 7.82 24.53 0.51
C ASP A 283 8.80 23.66 -0.29
N PHE A 284 9.12 22.45 0.19
CA PHE A 284 9.87 21.44 -0.56
C PHE A 284 9.15 21.00 -1.84
N ILE A 285 7.83 20.80 -1.78
CA ILE A 285 7.03 20.46 -2.96
C ILE A 285 7.04 21.61 -3.97
N ILE A 286 6.85 22.85 -3.52
CA ILE A 286 6.80 24.03 -4.39
C ILE A 286 8.16 24.30 -5.05
N GLN A 287 9.24 24.27 -4.27
CA GLN A 287 10.54 24.75 -4.74
C GLN A 287 11.39 23.68 -5.41
N ASP A 288 11.20 22.41 -5.07
CA ASP A 288 12.11 21.33 -5.46
C ASP A 288 11.39 20.12 -6.07
N LEU A 289 10.58 19.41 -5.28
CA LEU A 289 10.06 18.09 -5.67
C LEU A 289 9.04 18.17 -6.81
N GLY A 290 8.08 19.08 -6.73
CA GLY A 290 7.06 19.27 -7.75
C GLY A 290 7.65 19.65 -9.12
N PRO A 291 8.46 20.73 -9.20
CA PRO A 291 9.16 21.10 -10.43
C PRO A 291 10.07 20.00 -10.99
N ALA A 292 10.82 19.30 -10.13
CA ALA A 292 11.69 18.20 -10.57
C ALA A 292 10.89 17.04 -11.18
N LEU A 293 9.77 16.67 -10.56
CA LEU A 293 8.88 15.62 -11.07
C LEU A 293 8.26 16.02 -12.42
N ALA A 294 7.70 17.23 -12.51
CA ALA A 294 7.06 17.74 -13.72
C ALA A 294 8.02 17.89 -14.90
N ALA A 295 9.29 18.20 -14.65
CA ALA A 295 10.33 18.28 -15.68
C ALA A 295 10.91 16.92 -16.09
N SER A 296 10.59 15.84 -15.35
CA SER A 296 11.12 14.50 -15.61
C SER A 296 10.20 13.69 -16.54
N PRO A 297 10.69 12.58 -17.12
CA PRO A 297 9.85 11.61 -17.83
C PRO A 297 8.79 10.92 -16.94
N HIS A 298 8.81 11.17 -15.63
CA HIS A 298 7.93 10.55 -14.63
C HIS A 298 6.85 11.52 -14.12
N ALA A 299 6.53 12.57 -14.87
CA ALA A 299 5.55 13.59 -14.49
C ALA A 299 4.14 13.04 -14.17
N ASP A 300 3.79 11.86 -14.68
CA ASP A 300 2.49 11.21 -14.43
C ASP A 300 2.40 10.46 -13.08
N VAL A 301 3.53 10.25 -12.39
CA VAL A 301 3.56 9.57 -11.09
C VAL A 301 2.93 10.47 -10.04
N ARG A 302 1.95 9.95 -9.29
CA ARG A 302 1.13 10.74 -8.37
C ARG A 302 1.87 11.03 -7.06
N LEU A 303 2.07 12.31 -6.74
CA LEU A 303 2.65 12.73 -5.46
C LEU A 303 1.59 12.76 -4.35
N MET A 304 1.91 12.15 -3.22
CA MET A 304 1.13 12.18 -1.99
C MET A 304 1.85 12.95 -0.87
N ILE A 305 1.04 13.65 -0.08
CA ILE A 305 1.46 14.34 1.14
C ILE A 305 1.11 13.52 2.39
N LEU A 306 1.54 14.00 3.56
CA LEU A 306 1.36 13.35 4.86
C LEU A 306 2.08 11.99 4.98
N ASP A 307 1.46 10.88 4.56
CA ASP A 307 1.95 9.48 4.76
C ASP A 307 2.27 9.20 6.24
N ASP A 308 1.32 9.58 7.11
CA ASP A 308 1.39 9.54 8.58
C ASP A 308 -0.02 9.38 9.17
N GLY A 309 -0.13 9.32 10.49
CA GLY A 309 -1.40 9.13 11.20
C GLY A 309 -2.47 10.17 10.89
N ARG A 310 -3.73 9.74 10.82
CA ARG A 310 -4.86 10.63 10.49
C ARG A 310 -5.11 11.75 11.53
N CYS A 311 -4.50 11.67 12.71
CA CYS A 311 -4.59 12.70 13.75
C CYS A 311 -3.98 14.05 13.33
N HIS A 312 -3.17 14.07 12.27
CA HIS A 312 -2.61 15.29 11.70
C HIS A 312 -3.56 15.99 10.71
N LEU A 313 -4.69 15.36 10.38
CA LEU A 313 -5.71 15.91 9.51
C LEU A 313 -6.83 16.62 10.29
N PRO A 314 -7.45 17.68 9.74
CA PRO A 314 -7.22 18.26 8.41
C PRO A 314 -6.02 19.22 8.34
N ASN A 315 -5.45 19.62 9.48
CA ASN A 315 -4.44 20.69 9.54
C ASN A 315 -3.26 20.50 8.57
N TRP A 316 -2.75 19.28 8.42
CA TRP A 316 -1.66 19.03 7.46
C TRP A 316 -2.07 19.31 6.01
N ALA A 317 -3.30 18.94 5.63
CA ALA A 317 -3.86 19.24 4.32
C ALA A 317 -4.02 20.76 4.14
N ASP A 318 -4.57 21.46 5.14
CA ASP A 318 -4.74 22.92 5.11
C ASP A 318 -3.42 23.66 4.86
N GLN A 319 -2.36 23.22 5.54
CA GLN A 319 -1.05 23.87 5.45
C GLN A 319 -0.30 23.56 4.15
N VAL A 320 -0.60 22.42 3.49
CA VAL A 320 0.08 22.00 2.26
C VAL A 320 -0.78 22.29 1.03
N ILE A 321 -1.90 21.59 0.86
CA ILE A 321 -2.77 21.72 -0.32
C ILE A 321 -3.75 22.89 -0.23
N GLY A 322 -3.90 23.53 0.93
CA GLY A 322 -4.51 24.86 1.01
C GLY A 322 -3.72 25.94 0.25
N ASN A 323 -2.44 25.69 -0.08
CA ASN A 323 -1.65 26.52 -1.00
C ASN A 323 -1.79 26.02 -2.43
N SER A 324 -2.33 26.84 -3.33
CA SER A 324 -2.60 26.46 -4.73
C SER A 324 -1.36 26.05 -5.53
N THR A 325 -0.17 26.57 -5.20
CA THR A 325 1.08 26.21 -5.90
C THR A 325 1.53 24.81 -5.53
N ALA A 326 1.44 24.43 -4.25
CA ALA A 326 1.71 23.05 -3.82
C ALA A 326 0.61 22.11 -4.34
N ALA A 327 -0.65 22.51 -4.23
CA ALA A 327 -1.81 21.76 -4.69
C ALA A 327 -1.71 21.32 -6.15
N ALA A 328 -1.13 22.15 -7.02
CA ALA A 328 -0.93 21.84 -8.43
C ALA A 328 -0.02 20.61 -8.69
N PHE A 329 0.84 20.25 -7.73
CA PHE A 329 1.71 19.07 -7.83
C PHE A 329 1.21 17.86 -7.04
N VAL A 330 0.25 18.04 -6.13
CA VAL A 330 -0.21 16.99 -5.22
C VAL A 330 -1.44 16.31 -5.80
N SER A 331 -1.50 14.98 -5.71
CA SER A 331 -2.65 14.20 -6.18
C SER A 331 -3.50 13.62 -5.05
N GLY A 332 -2.92 13.44 -3.86
CA GLY A 332 -3.61 12.80 -2.75
C GLY A 332 -2.85 12.86 -1.43
N ILE A 333 -3.42 12.19 -0.42
CA ILE A 333 -2.95 12.19 0.97
C ILE A 333 -2.78 10.73 1.40
N GLY A 334 -1.56 10.37 1.80
CA GLY A 334 -1.25 9.08 2.42
C GLY A 334 -1.60 9.10 3.91
N ILE A 335 -2.21 8.02 4.41
CA ILE A 335 -2.71 7.92 5.79
C ILE A 335 -2.24 6.61 6.41
N HIS A 336 -1.76 6.69 7.65
CA HIS A 336 -1.43 5.53 8.48
C HIS A 336 -2.51 5.30 9.54
N TRP A 337 -2.69 4.02 9.90
CA TRP A 337 -3.72 3.55 10.83
C TRP A 337 -3.43 3.77 12.32
N TYR A 338 -2.19 4.08 12.67
CA TYR A 338 -1.77 4.12 14.07
C TYR A 338 -2.57 5.17 14.86
N PHE A 339 -3.04 4.78 16.05
CA PHE A 339 -3.91 5.58 16.93
C PHE A 339 -5.32 5.91 16.40
N ASP A 340 -5.82 5.18 15.40
CA ASP A 340 -7.19 5.36 14.90
C ASP A 340 -8.28 5.12 15.96
N SER A 341 -8.00 4.28 16.97
CA SER A 341 -8.93 4.00 18.08
C SER A 341 -9.29 5.22 18.93
N VAL A 342 -8.43 6.25 18.94
CA VAL A 342 -8.62 7.51 19.68
C VAL A 342 -8.76 8.72 18.77
N THR A 343 -8.67 8.52 17.45
CA THR A 343 -8.71 9.58 16.46
C THR A 343 -9.91 9.35 15.54
N PRO A 344 -11.09 9.95 15.76
CA PRO A 344 -12.28 9.66 14.97
C PRO A 344 -12.13 10.01 13.48
N ALA A 345 -12.57 9.12 12.59
CA ALA A 345 -12.54 9.33 11.14
C ALA A 345 -13.36 10.57 10.70
N GLY A 346 -14.51 10.79 11.35
CA GLY A 346 -15.41 11.90 11.01
C GLY A 346 -14.83 13.29 11.27
N LEU A 347 -13.91 13.43 12.22
CA LEU A 347 -13.26 14.72 12.51
C LEU A 347 -11.97 14.91 11.72
N THR A 348 -11.51 13.89 10.99
CA THR A 348 -10.23 13.87 10.29
C THR A 348 -10.44 13.65 8.80
N LEU A 349 -10.77 12.42 8.39
CA LEU A 349 -10.95 12.03 6.99
C LEU A 349 -12.13 12.73 6.32
N ASP A 350 -13.26 12.86 7.03
CA ASP A 350 -14.47 13.45 6.44
C ASP A 350 -14.30 14.95 6.25
N VAL A 351 -13.81 15.64 7.28
CA VAL A 351 -13.50 17.07 7.22
C VAL A 351 -12.48 17.33 6.10
N THR A 352 -11.41 16.55 6.03
CA THR A 352 -10.37 16.71 5.00
C THR A 352 -10.95 16.55 3.60
N HIS A 353 -11.76 15.52 3.37
CA HIS A 353 -12.39 15.35 2.06
C HIS A 353 -13.40 16.45 1.73
N HIS A 354 -14.13 16.95 2.73
CA HIS A 354 -15.07 18.05 2.52
C HIS A 354 -14.36 19.34 2.10
N LEU A 355 -13.18 19.61 2.68
CA LEU A 355 -12.35 20.76 2.35
C LEU A 355 -11.58 20.57 1.03
N TYR A 356 -11.15 19.35 0.74
CA TYR A 356 -10.28 19.01 -0.40
C TYR A 356 -10.81 17.81 -1.19
N PRO A 357 -11.98 17.93 -1.86
CA PRO A 357 -12.66 16.79 -2.47
C PRO A 357 -11.93 16.19 -3.69
N ASP A 358 -11.11 16.99 -4.37
CA ASP A 358 -10.38 16.60 -5.59
C ASP A 358 -9.10 15.77 -5.30
N PHE A 359 -8.71 15.67 -4.03
CA PHE A 359 -7.52 14.94 -3.60
C PHE A 359 -7.94 13.59 -3.01
N PHE A 360 -7.36 12.50 -3.52
CA PHE A 360 -7.71 11.18 -3.00
C PHE A 360 -7.12 10.97 -1.61
N LEU A 361 -7.81 10.19 -0.78
CA LEU A 361 -7.30 9.70 0.49
C LEU A 361 -6.94 8.22 0.31
N LEU A 362 -5.72 7.83 0.70
CA LEU A 362 -5.26 6.46 0.62
C LEU A 362 -4.64 6.03 1.96
N TYR A 363 -5.17 4.97 2.56
CA TYR A 363 -4.46 4.28 3.63
C TYR A 363 -3.26 3.55 3.03
N THR A 364 -2.07 4.03 3.32
CA THR A 364 -0.79 3.55 2.77
C THR A 364 -0.11 2.56 3.71
N GLU A 365 -0.43 2.58 5.00
CA GLU A 365 0.14 1.67 5.99
C GLU A 365 -0.83 1.33 7.14
N ALA A 366 -0.86 0.05 7.51
CA ALA A 366 -1.58 -0.44 8.68
C ALA A 366 -0.93 -1.73 9.22
N CYS A 367 -0.54 -1.74 10.50
CA CYS A 367 -0.08 -2.95 11.16
C CYS A 367 -0.61 -3.11 12.60
N ASN A 368 -0.79 -4.37 13.01
CA ASN A 368 -1.04 -4.72 14.40
C ASN A 368 0.29 -4.90 15.15
N GLY A 369 0.27 -4.79 16.47
CA GLY A 369 1.44 -5.08 17.30
C GLY A 369 2.57 -4.05 17.21
N TYR A 370 2.24 -2.82 16.82
CA TYR A 370 3.21 -1.74 16.61
C TYR A 370 3.76 -1.17 17.93
N LEU A 371 2.98 -1.20 19.02
CA LEU A 371 3.43 -0.68 20.31
C LEU A 371 4.54 -1.56 20.90
N ASP A 372 5.53 -0.97 21.55
CA ASP A 372 6.70 -1.69 22.06
C ASP A 372 6.36 -2.84 23.03
N TRP A 373 5.31 -2.66 23.84
CA TRP A 373 4.81 -3.65 24.79
C TRP A 373 3.85 -4.69 24.17
N ASP A 374 3.49 -4.56 22.89
CA ASP A 374 2.64 -5.55 22.22
C ASP A 374 3.42 -6.83 21.90
N VAL A 375 2.74 -7.97 22.04
CA VAL A 375 3.19 -9.22 21.43
C VAL A 375 3.20 -9.05 19.92
N LYS A 376 4.36 -9.11 19.27
CA LYS A 376 4.48 -8.76 17.84
C LYS A 376 3.69 -9.71 16.93
N VAL A 377 3.76 -11.02 17.16
CA VAL A 377 3.03 -12.03 16.39
C VAL A 377 2.12 -12.86 17.28
N ILE A 378 0.82 -12.86 16.97
CA ILE A 378 -0.19 -13.71 17.62
C ILE A 378 -0.86 -14.55 16.54
N LEU A 379 -0.34 -15.76 16.32
CA LEU A 379 -0.84 -16.67 15.31
C LEU A 379 -2.32 -17.04 15.58
N GLY A 380 -3.17 -16.84 14.58
CA GLY A 380 -4.60 -17.18 14.64
C GLY A 380 -5.49 -16.19 15.40
N SER A 381 -5.01 -14.98 15.72
CA SER A 381 -5.85 -13.98 16.42
C SER A 381 -7.00 -13.49 15.54
N TRP A 382 -8.22 -13.87 15.91
CA TRP A 382 -9.45 -13.39 15.28
C TRP A 382 -9.65 -11.88 15.49
N GLU A 383 -9.24 -11.38 16.65
CA GLU A 383 -9.37 -9.97 17.05
C GLU A 383 -8.53 -9.07 16.14
N ARG A 384 -7.28 -9.47 15.82
CA ARG A 384 -6.44 -8.74 14.86
C ARG A 384 -7.03 -8.72 13.45
N GLY A 385 -7.58 -9.84 13.00
CA GLY A 385 -8.28 -9.92 11.72
C GLY A 385 -9.52 -9.01 11.68
N THR A 386 -10.31 -9.02 12.75
CA THR A 386 -11.49 -8.14 12.90
C THR A 386 -11.07 -6.67 12.90
N TYR A 387 -9.94 -6.33 13.53
CA TYR A 387 -9.46 -4.96 13.58
C TYR A 387 -9.05 -4.43 12.19
N TYR A 388 -8.42 -5.27 11.34
CA TYR A 388 -8.19 -4.96 9.92
C TYR A 388 -9.51 -4.71 9.17
N SER A 389 -10.47 -5.64 9.23
CA SER A 389 -11.74 -5.49 8.50
C SER A 389 -12.55 -4.28 8.99
N SER A 390 -12.57 -4.04 10.30
CA SER A 390 -13.26 -2.89 10.87
C SER A 390 -12.63 -1.58 10.42
N ASN A 391 -11.30 -1.50 10.33
CA ASN A 391 -10.63 -0.30 9.83
C ASN A 391 -10.95 -0.05 8.35
N ILE A 392 -10.86 -1.08 7.50
CA ILE A 392 -11.21 -0.99 6.07
C ILE A 392 -12.67 -0.52 5.88
N LEU A 393 -13.58 -1.04 6.70
CA LEU A 393 -15.00 -0.69 6.67
C LEU A 393 -15.35 0.60 7.41
N THR A 394 -14.41 1.17 8.18
CA THR A 394 -14.61 2.46 8.83
C THR A 394 -14.58 3.53 7.75
N VAL A 395 -15.74 3.70 7.14
CA VAL A 395 -15.99 4.69 6.11
C VAL A 395 -16.35 6.02 6.76
N ARG A 396 -16.35 7.03 5.90
CA ARG A 396 -16.89 8.35 6.18
C ARG A 396 -18.24 8.22 6.87
N GLY A 397 -18.40 8.88 8.02
CA GLY A 397 -19.70 8.95 8.66
C GLY A 397 -20.69 9.64 7.71
N PRO A 398 -22.00 9.40 7.86
CA PRO A 398 -22.97 10.30 7.25
C PRO A 398 -22.64 11.74 7.72
N PRO A 399 -22.81 12.77 6.89
CA PRO A 399 -22.52 14.14 7.29
C PRO A 399 -23.33 14.47 8.54
N CYS A 400 -22.66 14.58 9.69
CA CYS A 400 -23.28 15.02 10.94
C CYS A 400 -23.65 16.52 10.93
N TYR A 401 -23.58 17.20 9.78
CA TYR A 401 -23.90 18.62 9.61
C TYR A 401 -25.20 18.82 8.83
N ASP A 402 -26.29 18.29 9.37
CA ASP A 402 -27.65 18.75 9.05
C ASP A 402 -28.33 19.38 10.28
N GLN A 403 -27.51 19.91 11.21
CA GLN A 403 -28.00 20.87 12.20
C GLN A 403 -27.85 22.28 11.62
N LYS A 404 -28.99 22.83 11.19
CA LYS A 404 -29.22 24.26 10.96
C LYS A 404 -28.59 25.10 12.08
N PHE A 405 -27.38 25.62 11.86
CA PHE A 405 -26.89 26.74 12.64
C PHE A 405 -27.34 28.02 11.95
N VAL A 406 -28.40 28.60 12.51
CA VAL A 406 -28.78 29.99 12.30
C VAL A 406 -27.62 30.84 12.81
N ALA A 407 -26.82 31.38 11.90
CA ALA A 407 -25.83 32.38 12.22
C ALA A 407 -26.54 33.70 12.56
N LEU A 408 -26.63 34.02 13.84
CA LEU A 408 -26.87 35.38 14.29
C LEU A 408 -25.60 36.19 14.04
N ARG A 409 -25.69 37.12 13.09
CA ARG A 409 -24.75 38.23 12.92
C ARG A 409 -24.71 39.07 14.20
N ARG A 410 -23.50 39.39 14.67
CA ARG A 410 -23.10 40.76 15.02
C ARG A 410 -21.67 40.98 14.58
#